data_AF-A0A1Y4QM74-F1
#
_entry.id   AF-A0A1Y4QM74-F1
#
_cell.length_a   1.000
_cell.length_b   1.000
_cell.length_c   1.000
_cell.angle_alpha   90.00
_cell.angle_beta   90.00
_cell.angle_gamma   90.00
#
_symmetry.space_group_name_H-M   'P 1'
#
loop_
_entity.id
_entity.type
_entity.pdbx_description
1 polymer ?
#
loop_
_entity_poly.entity_id
_entity_poly.type
_entity_poly.pdbx_seq_one_letter_code
_entity_poly.pdbx_strand_id
1 'polypeptide(L)'
;MNIMKNKKVLFNIPNCLCFFRILLIPLFLYVYFVADFKNRYLVAAFVLVISGISDFLDGFIARKFNMVTDFGKFIDPVADKLTQFVVAITLLFSYPLAWILLIIIILKDLMLAIVGLYLYDYGLKITGASWWGKIATAYFYVIVIVLIGLHIPNTVISFVLIITGSVLMLLSFILYAKELRYMVKEKDKLLNEQKNG
;
A
#
# COMPACT_ATOMS: atom_id res chain seq x y z
N MET A 1 9.52 23.72 27.87
CA MET A 1 8.12 23.70 27.38
C MET A 1 7.95 23.09 25.96
N ASN A 2 8.91 22.29 25.45
CA ASN A 2 8.86 21.74 24.07
C ASN A 2 8.50 20.23 23.97
N ILE A 3 8.58 19.47 25.06
CA ILE A 3 8.34 18.00 25.01
C ILE A 3 6.84 17.66 25.04
N MET A 4 6.03 18.41 25.81
CA MET A 4 4.59 18.15 25.94
C MET A 4 3.78 18.51 24.69
N LYS A 5 4.22 19.52 23.93
CA LYS A 5 3.58 19.90 22.64
C LYS A 5 3.81 18.82 21.59
N ASN A 6 5.00 18.19 21.59
CA ASN A 6 5.38 17.12 20.68
C ASN A 6 4.63 15.79 20.96
N LYS A 7 4.41 15.46 22.25
CA LYS A 7 3.60 14.27 22.61
C LYS A 7 2.17 14.34 22.09
N LYS A 8 1.51 15.51 22.08
CA LYS A 8 0.15 15.65 21.55
C LYS A 8 0.07 15.50 20.03
N VAL A 9 1.15 15.82 19.31
CA VAL A 9 1.24 15.63 17.86
C VAL A 9 1.48 14.15 17.52
N LEU A 10 2.29 13.44 18.31
CA LEU A 10 2.55 12.01 18.15
C LEU A 10 1.36 11.13 18.57
N PHE A 11 0.70 11.44 19.69
CA PHE A 11 -0.46 10.70 20.22
C PHE A 11 -1.78 11.36 19.79
N ASN A 12 -1.92 11.64 18.50
CA ASN A 12 -3.21 11.97 17.93
C ASN A 12 -3.89 10.68 17.44
N ILE A 13 -5.23 10.67 17.41
CA ILE A 13 -6.04 9.49 17.07
C ILE A 13 -5.57 8.82 15.75
N PRO A 14 -5.28 9.57 14.66
CA PRO A 14 -4.81 8.96 13.40
C PRO A 14 -3.46 8.24 13.56
N ASN A 15 -2.50 8.84 14.27
CA ASN A 15 -1.19 8.25 14.46
C ASN A 15 -1.27 6.98 15.34
N CYS A 16 -2.12 6.99 16.37
CA CYS A 16 -2.37 5.81 17.20
C CYS A 16 -2.94 4.64 16.37
N LEU A 17 -3.85 4.93 15.43
CA LEU A 17 -4.41 3.94 14.51
C LEU A 17 -3.36 3.41 13.51
N CYS A 18 -2.46 4.27 13.02
CA CYS A 18 -1.31 3.86 12.22
C CYS A 18 -0.37 2.93 13.01
N PHE A 19 -0.01 3.27 14.25
CA PHE A 19 0.80 2.39 15.11
C PHE A 19 0.10 1.07 15.41
N PHE A 20 -1.21 1.11 15.66
CA PHE A 20 -2.03 -0.09 15.82
C PHE A 20 -1.93 -0.99 14.58
N ARG A 21 -2.01 -0.41 13.37
CA ARG A 21 -1.85 -1.14 12.11
C ARG A 21 -0.49 -1.80 11.98
N ILE A 22 0.59 -1.09 12.32
CA ILE A 22 1.95 -1.66 12.33
C ILE A 22 2.02 -2.85 13.30
N LEU A 23 1.35 -2.77 14.46
CA LEU A 23 1.28 -3.86 15.43
C LEU A 23 0.43 -5.05 14.94
N LEU A 24 -0.54 -4.84 14.05
CA LEU A 24 -1.30 -5.93 13.43
C LEU A 24 -0.45 -6.78 12.48
N ILE A 25 0.66 -6.27 11.94
CA ILE A 25 1.55 -7.01 11.04
C ILE A 25 2.19 -8.23 11.74
N PRO A 26 2.89 -8.10 12.89
CA PRO A 26 3.42 -9.27 13.60
C PRO A 26 2.30 -10.18 14.14
N LEU A 27 1.15 -9.63 14.53
CA LEU A 27 0.00 -10.45 14.92
C LEU A 27 -0.50 -11.30 13.74
N PHE A 28 -0.66 -10.71 12.57
CA PHE A 28 -1.04 -11.41 11.34
C PHE A 28 -0.05 -12.54 11.03
N LEU A 29 1.26 -12.27 11.07
CA LEU A 29 2.29 -13.28 10.84
C LEU A 29 2.25 -14.41 11.87
N TYR A 30 2.09 -14.07 13.15
CA TYR A 30 1.96 -15.06 14.22
C TYR A 30 0.74 -15.97 14.00
N VAL A 31 -0.42 -15.39 13.70
CA VAL A 31 -1.66 -16.15 13.46
C VAL A 31 -1.51 -17.02 12.20
N TYR A 32 -0.86 -16.52 11.15
CA TYR A 32 -0.70 -17.26 9.90
C TYR A 32 0.28 -18.44 10.03
N PHE A 33 1.44 -18.22 10.66
CA PHE A 33 2.54 -19.19 10.67
C PHE A 33 2.61 -20.05 11.93
N VAL A 34 2.29 -19.48 13.10
CA VAL A 34 2.61 -20.11 14.40
C VAL A 34 1.36 -20.65 15.08
N ALA A 35 0.24 -19.98 14.95
CA ALA A 35 -0.96 -20.37 15.68
C ALA A 35 -1.47 -21.75 15.26
N ASP A 36 -1.85 -22.54 16.26
CA ASP A 36 -2.32 -23.92 16.11
C ASP A 36 -3.79 -24.04 16.55
N PHE A 37 -4.68 -23.45 15.75
CA PHE A 37 -6.12 -23.60 15.93
C PHE A 37 -6.83 -23.69 14.58
N LYS A 38 -7.97 -24.39 14.55
CA LYS A 38 -8.68 -24.81 13.33
C LYS A 38 -8.96 -23.68 12.33
N ASN A 39 -9.26 -22.47 12.81
CA ASN A 39 -9.68 -21.33 12.00
C ASN A 39 -8.58 -20.27 11.81
N ARG A 40 -7.30 -20.62 11.99
CA ARG A 40 -6.19 -19.64 11.96
C ARG A 40 -6.15 -18.76 10.73
N TYR A 41 -6.38 -19.31 9.54
CA TYR A 41 -6.32 -18.53 8.31
C TYR A 41 -7.48 -17.55 8.16
N LEU A 42 -8.68 -17.94 8.63
CA LEU A 42 -9.83 -17.04 8.69
C LEU A 42 -9.56 -15.88 9.68
N VAL A 43 -8.95 -16.17 10.84
CA VAL A 43 -8.55 -15.13 11.80
C VAL A 43 -7.45 -14.24 11.23
N ALA A 44 -6.46 -14.79 10.51
CA ALA A 44 -5.44 -14.00 9.83
C ALA A 44 -6.06 -13.04 8.80
N ALA A 45 -7.01 -13.51 7.99
CA ALA A 45 -7.75 -12.66 7.07
C ALA A 45 -8.57 -11.58 7.80
N PHE A 46 -9.16 -11.92 8.94
CA PHE A 46 -9.88 -10.95 9.78
C PHE A 46 -8.95 -9.86 10.34
N VAL A 47 -7.73 -10.21 10.74
CA VAL A 47 -6.70 -9.22 11.13
C VAL A 47 -6.40 -8.26 9.98
N LEU A 48 -6.31 -8.74 8.74
CA LEU A 48 -6.12 -7.88 7.56
C LEU A 48 -7.31 -6.96 7.31
N VAL A 49 -8.54 -7.45 7.51
CA VAL A 49 -9.76 -6.62 7.42
C VAL A 49 -9.74 -5.50 8.47
N ILE A 50 -9.40 -5.81 9.72
CA ILE A 50 -9.27 -4.80 10.79
C ILE A 50 -8.18 -3.78 10.43
N SER A 51 -7.05 -4.25 9.89
CA SER A 51 -5.95 -3.40 9.43
C SER A 51 -6.41 -2.39 8.37
N GLY A 52 -7.11 -2.86 7.33
CA GLY A 52 -7.64 -2.00 6.28
C GLY A 52 -8.74 -1.03 6.75
N ILE A 53 -9.61 -1.46 7.67
CA ILE A 53 -10.61 -0.58 8.28
C ILE A 53 -9.92 0.53 9.10
N SER A 54 -8.86 0.19 9.83
CA SER A 54 -8.11 1.15 10.64
C SER A 54 -7.49 2.27 9.77
N ASP A 55 -6.96 1.92 8.59
CA ASP A 55 -6.48 2.89 7.59
C ASP A 55 -7.57 3.81 7.05
N PHE A 56 -8.73 3.25 6.77
CA PHE A 56 -9.83 4.08 6.32
C PHE A 56 -10.26 5.07 7.42
N LEU A 57 -10.32 4.60 8.67
CA LEU A 57 -10.74 5.40 9.81
C LEU A 57 -9.73 6.49 10.17
N ASP A 58 -8.43 6.20 10.20
CA ASP A 58 -7.42 7.23 10.50
C ASP A 58 -7.38 8.33 9.45
N GLY A 59 -7.43 7.98 8.16
CA GLY A 59 -7.51 8.94 7.07
C GLY A 59 -8.79 9.77 7.11
N PHE A 60 -9.92 9.16 7.47
CA PHE A 60 -11.19 9.87 7.65
C PHE A 60 -11.14 10.85 8.83
N ILE A 61 -10.66 10.40 9.99
CA ILE A 61 -10.55 11.22 11.20
C ILE A 61 -9.55 12.37 10.97
N ALA A 62 -8.40 12.09 10.36
CA ALA A 62 -7.39 13.09 10.05
C ALA A 62 -7.95 14.24 9.20
N ARG A 63 -8.72 13.91 8.16
CA ARG A 63 -9.35 14.90 7.26
C ARG A 63 -10.52 15.63 7.93
N LYS A 64 -11.41 14.90 8.62
CA LYS A 64 -12.62 15.48 9.20
C LYS A 64 -12.33 16.42 10.36
N PHE A 65 -11.30 16.12 11.16
CA PHE A 65 -10.97 16.89 12.36
C PHE A 65 -9.73 17.77 12.20
N ASN A 66 -9.22 17.96 10.97
CA ASN A 66 -8.00 18.74 10.69
C ASN A 66 -6.79 18.28 11.55
N MET A 67 -6.69 16.96 11.73
CA MET A 67 -5.72 16.28 12.59
C MET A 67 -4.50 15.76 11.81
N VAL A 68 -4.26 16.28 10.61
CA VAL A 68 -3.15 15.89 9.74
C VAL A 68 -1.83 16.38 10.34
N THR A 69 -0.88 15.47 10.54
CA THR A 69 0.46 15.80 11.07
C THR A 69 1.54 15.48 10.05
N ASP A 70 2.67 16.20 10.06
CA ASP A 70 3.77 15.93 9.12
C ASP A 70 4.43 14.57 9.38
N PHE A 71 4.46 14.13 10.64
CA PHE A 71 4.87 12.78 10.99
C PHE A 71 3.92 11.72 10.40
N GLY A 72 2.60 11.91 10.53
CA GLY A 72 1.57 11.05 9.94
C GLY A 72 1.75 10.91 8.42
N LYS A 73 1.92 12.04 7.71
CA LYS A 73 2.16 12.07 6.26
C LYS A 73 3.35 11.21 5.81
N PHE A 74 4.34 11.01 6.67
CA PHE A 74 5.51 10.20 6.38
C PHE A 74 5.33 8.73 6.82
N ILE A 75 4.80 8.48 8.02
CA ILE A 75 4.68 7.13 8.57
C ILE A 75 3.55 6.32 7.92
N ASP A 76 2.44 6.95 7.53
CA ASP A 76 1.27 6.25 6.98
C ASP A 76 1.61 5.54 5.65
N PRO A 77 2.28 6.18 4.67
CA PRO A 77 2.71 5.50 3.45
C PRO A 77 3.70 4.35 3.72
N VAL A 78 4.56 4.49 4.74
CA VAL A 78 5.53 3.46 5.11
C VAL A 78 4.80 2.24 5.72
N ALA A 79 3.86 2.48 6.63
CA ALA A 79 3.06 1.42 7.26
C ALA A 79 2.19 0.67 6.25
N ASP A 80 1.56 1.38 5.31
CA ASP A 80 0.78 0.78 4.22
C ASP A 80 1.66 -0.11 3.33
N LYS A 81 2.80 0.41 2.88
CA LYS A 81 3.72 -0.36 2.04
C LYS A 81 4.30 -1.58 2.74
N LEU A 82 4.65 -1.44 4.02
CA LEU A 82 5.10 -2.56 4.83
C LEU A 82 4.03 -3.66 4.92
N THR A 83 2.78 -3.27 5.18
CA THR A 83 1.65 -4.21 5.21
C THR A 83 1.46 -4.90 3.86
N GLN A 84 1.45 -4.13 2.77
CA GLN A 84 1.30 -4.65 1.41
C GLN A 84 2.38 -5.70 1.07
N PHE A 85 3.64 -5.41 1.37
CA PHE A 85 4.75 -6.34 1.10
C PHE A 85 4.70 -7.58 1.99
N VAL A 86 4.47 -7.42 3.30
CA VAL A 86 4.38 -8.57 4.21
C VAL A 86 3.27 -9.53 3.79
N VAL A 87 2.11 -8.99 3.42
CA VAL A 87 0.96 -9.77 2.97
C VAL A 87 1.25 -10.45 1.63
N ALA A 88 1.85 -9.75 0.67
CA ALA A 88 2.22 -10.33 -0.63
C ALA A 88 3.27 -11.45 -0.48
N ILE A 89 4.27 -11.27 0.38
CA ILE A 89 5.29 -12.29 0.67
C ILE A 89 4.68 -13.49 1.38
N THR A 90 3.81 -13.26 2.37
CA THR A 90 3.11 -14.32 3.10
C THR A 90 2.30 -15.21 2.16
N LEU A 91 1.68 -14.61 1.15
CA LEU A 91 0.90 -15.34 0.15
C LEU A 91 1.75 -16.38 -0.63
N LEU A 92 3.05 -16.13 -0.83
CA LEU A 92 3.94 -17.05 -1.56
C LEU A 92 4.07 -18.42 -0.89
N PHE A 93 3.91 -18.49 0.43
CA PHE A 93 4.04 -19.74 1.19
C PHE A 93 2.90 -20.72 0.92
N SER A 94 1.74 -20.24 0.49
CA SER A 94 0.59 -21.09 0.13
C SER A 94 0.26 -21.03 -1.36
N TYR A 95 0.70 -19.99 -2.06
CA TYR A 95 0.41 -19.75 -3.46
C TYR A 95 1.69 -19.34 -4.20
N PRO A 96 2.52 -20.30 -4.65
CA PRO A 96 3.78 -19.98 -5.31
C PRO A 96 3.61 -19.00 -6.49
N LEU A 97 2.57 -19.17 -7.30
CA LEU A 97 2.26 -18.31 -8.46
C LEU A 97 2.12 -16.82 -8.12
N ALA A 98 1.83 -16.47 -6.87
CA ALA A 98 1.76 -15.07 -6.44
C ALA A 98 3.10 -14.31 -6.55
N TRP A 99 4.21 -15.00 -6.86
CA TRP A 99 5.50 -14.34 -7.13
C TRP A 99 5.40 -13.31 -8.26
N ILE A 100 4.57 -13.57 -9.29
CA ILE A 100 4.33 -12.64 -10.40
C ILE A 100 3.71 -11.34 -9.87
N LEU A 101 2.67 -11.47 -9.04
CA LEU A 101 1.98 -10.35 -8.42
C LEU A 101 2.92 -9.53 -7.54
N LEU A 102 3.76 -10.19 -6.72
CA LEU A 102 4.74 -9.53 -5.86
C LEU A 102 5.75 -8.71 -6.66
N ILE A 103 6.32 -9.28 -7.74
CA ILE A 103 7.29 -8.57 -8.58
C ILE A 103 6.66 -7.32 -9.19
N ILE A 104 5.42 -7.40 -9.69
CA ILE A 104 4.74 -6.23 -10.28
C ILE A 104 4.53 -5.15 -9.22
N ILE A 105 4.13 -5.51 -8.00
CA ILE A 105 3.98 -4.56 -6.89
C ILE A 105 5.31 -3.86 -6.59
N ILE A 106 6.40 -4.62 -6.44
CA ILE A 106 7.75 -4.08 -6.18
C ILE A 106 8.17 -3.12 -7.30
N LEU A 107 8.06 -3.54 -8.56
CA LEU A 107 8.45 -2.70 -9.70
C LEU A 107 7.64 -1.41 -9.77
N LYS A 108 6.33 -1.48 -9.53
CA LYS A 108 5.44 -0.30 -9.51
C LYS A 108 5.84 0.67 -8.41
N ASP A 109 6.00 0.17 -7.19
CA ASP A 109 6.27 1.02 -6.04
C ASP A 109 7.68 1.61 -6.11
N LEU A 110 8.67 0.86 -6.59
CA LEU A 110 10.02 1.36 -6.82
C LEU A 110 10.04 2.44 -7.91
N MET A 111 9.32 2.23 -9.01
CA MET A 111 9.18 3.23 -10.09
C MET A 111 8.54 4.53 -9.57
N LEU A 112 7.45 4.42 -8.80
CA LEU A 112 6.78 5.56 -8.19
C LEU A 112 7.70 6.29 -7.20
N ALA A 113 8.46 5.57 -6.39
CA ALA A 113 9.40 6.16 -5.43
C ALA A 113 10.55 6.90 -6.12
N ILE A 114 11.23 6.26 -7.08
CA ILE A 114 12.38 6.86 -7.78
C ILE A 114 11.96 8.10 -8.56
N VAL A 115 10.91 8.00 -9.39
CA VAL A 115 10.48 9.13 -10.22
C VAL A 115 9.79 10.21 -9.37
N GLY A 116 9.05 9.82 -8.34
CA GLY A 116 8.46 10.74 -7.38
C GLY A 116 9.53 11.61 -6.69
N LEU A 117 10.64 11.02 -6.27
CA LEU A 117 11.78 11.77 -5.71
C LEU A 117 12.43 12.67 -6.77
N TYR A 118 12.62 12.20 -8.01
CA TYR A 118 13.20 13.00 -9.09
C TYR A 118 12.34 14.23 -9.49
N LEU A 119 11.02 14.15 -9.31
CA LEU A 119 10.07 15.22 -9.61
C LEU A 119 9.75 16.11 -8.40
N TYR A 120 10.12 15.68 -7.19
CA TYR A 120 9.76 16.35 -5.93
C TYR A 120 10.15 17.83 -5.92
N ASP A 121 11.37 18.14 -6.33
CA ASP A 121 11.92 19.51 -6.33
C ASP A 121 11.22 20.45 -7.32
N TYR A 122 10.45 19.91 -8.27
CA TYR A 122 9.77 20.67 -9.32
C TYR A 122 8.28 20.88 -9.04
N GLY A 123 7.78 20.42 -7.90
CA GLY A 123 6.37 20.57 -7.52
C GLY A 123 5.38 19.77 -8.38
N LEU A 124 5.87 18.94 -9.31
CA LEU A 124 5.05 18.09 -10.18
C LEU A 124 4.52 16.90 -9.38
N LYS A 125 3.20 16.80 -9.27
CA LYS A 125 2.52 15.74 -8.52
C LYS A 125 1.83 14.75 -9.46
N ILE A 126 1.97 13.47 -9.13
CA ILE A 126 1.33 12.35 -9.81
C ILE A 126 -0.17 12.39 -9.48
N THR A 127 -1.06 12.52 -10.48
CA THR A 127 -2.50 12.78 -10.25
C THR A 127 -3.44 11.93 -11.10
N GLY A 128 -3.13 11.69 -12.38
CA GLY A 128 -3.98 11.04 -13.36
C GLY A 128 -4.16 9.53 -13.18
N ALA A 129 -3.09 8.77 -12.92
CA ALA A 129 -3.18 7.31 -12.68
C ALA A 129 -3.51 6.96 -11.22
N SER A 130 -3.69 7.97 -10.35
CA SER A 130 -3.98 7.78 -8.92
C SER A 130 -5.22 6.91 -8.66
N TRP A 131 -6.26 7.04 -9.49
CA TRP A 131 -7.49 6.25 -9.38
C TRP A 131 -7.28 4.77 -9.72
N TRP A 132 -6.64 4.48 -10.86
CA TRP A 132 -6.35 3.10 -11.28
C TRP A 132 -5.42 2.40 -10.29
N GLY A 133 -4.48 3.14 -9.70
CA GLY A 133 -3.63 2.63 -8.61
C GLY A 133 -4.40 2.23 -7.36
N LYS A 134 -5.38 3.04 -6.95
CA LYS A 134 -6.25 2.73 -5.81
C LYS A 134 -7.10 1.48 -6.07
N ILE A 135 -7.70 1.38 -7.26
CA ILE A 135 -8.52 0.23 -7.65
C ILE A 135 -7.67 -1.05 -7.64
N ALA A 136 -6.49 -1.02 -8.25
CA ALA A 136 -5.60 -2.19 -8.28
C ALA A 136 -5.15 -2.62 -6.87
N THR A 137 -4.88 -1.65 -5.99
CA THR A 137 -4.47 -1.94 -4.60
C THR A 137 -5.64 -2.46 -3.75
N ALA A 138 -6.85 -1.91 -3.92
CA ALA A 138 -8.05 -2.42 -3.26
C ALA A 138 -8.37 -3.85 -3.72
N TYR A 139 -8.28 -4.11 -5.03
CA TYR A 139 -8.49 -5.45 -5.58
C TYR A 139 -7.45 -6.45 -5.08
N PHE A 140 -6.18 -6.03 -4.96
CA PHE A 140 -5.13 -6.83 -4.31
C PHE A 140 -5.54 -7.23 -2.90
N TYR A 141 -5.94 -6.29 -2.04
CA TYR A 141 -6.35 -6.62 -0.66
C TYR A 141 -7.57 -7.55 -0.62
N VAL A 142 -8.57 -7.34 -1.47
CA VAL A 142 -9.73 -8.25 -1.57
C VAL A 142 -9.29 -9.67 -1.93
N ILE A 143 -8.46 -9.83 -2.96
CA ILE A 143 -7.94 -11.15 -3.35
C ILE A 143 -7.18 -11.80 -2.21
N VAL A 144 -6.28 -11.08 -1.55
CA VAL A 144 -5.47 -11.68 -0.49
C VAL A 144 -6.32 -12.07 0.72
N ILE A 145 -7.29 -11.24 1.11
CA ILE A 145 -8.24 -11.58 2.18
C ILE A 145 -9.01 -12.86 1.83
N VAL A 146 -9.48 -13.00 0.58
CA VAL A 146 -10.21 -14.20 0.13
C VAL A 146 -9.29 -15.43 0.08
N LEU A 147 -8.09 -15.31 -0.50
CA LEU A 147 -7.15 -16.42 -0.62
C LEU A 147 -6.68 -16.90 0.76
N ILE A 148 -6.29 -15.98 1.64
CA ILE A 148 -5.88 -16.33 3.00
C ILE A 148 -7.08 -16.88 3.77
N GLY A 149 -8.22 -16.19 3.77
CA GLY A 149 -9.37 -16.56 4.60
C GLY A 149 -9.99 -17.91 4.24
N LEU A 150 -10.07 -18.23 2.95
CA LEU A 150 -10.58 -19.53 2.47
C LEU A 150 -9.51 -20.62 2.47
N HIS A 151 -8.23 -20.25 2.41
CA HIS A 151 -7.10 -21.16 2.36
C HIS A 151 -7.28 -22.32 1.36
N ILE A 152 -7.45 -21.96 0.08
CA ILE A 152 -7.71 -22.88 -1.05
C ILE A 152 -6.51 -23.00 -2.02
N PRO A 153 -5.34 -23.50 -1.58
CA PRO A 153 -4.16 -23.62 -2.45
C PRO A 153 -4.41 -24.60 -3.61
N ASN A 154 -3.72 -24.38 -4.73
CA ASN A 154 -3.75 -25.24 -5.92
C ASN A 154 -5.14 -25.45 -6.55
N THR A 155 -6.08 -24.52 -6.32
CA THR A 155 -7.42 -24.56 -6.94
C THR A 155 -7.50 -23.65 -8.17
N VAL A 156 -8.41 -23.96 -9.10
CA VAL A 156 -8.71 -23.09 -10.26
C VAL A 156 -9.13 -21.70 -9.80
N ILE A 157 -9.92 -21.60 -8.72
CA ILE A 157 -10.34 -20.33 -8.14
C ILE A 157 -9.12 -19.52 -7.69
N SER A 158 -8.18 -20.13 -6.95
CA SER A 158 -6.96 -19.44 -6.52
C SER A 158 -6.11 -18.97 -7.69
N PHE A 159 -5.98 -19.79 -8.73
CA PHE A 159 -5.25 -19.44 -9.96
C PHE A 159 -5.90 -18.23 -10.65
N VAL A 160 -7.21 -18.26 -10.86
CA VAL A 160 -7.96 -17.17 -11.50
C VAL A 160 -7.79 -15.87 -10.71
N LEU A 161 -7.97 -15.89 -9.38
CA LEU A 161 -7.81 -14.69 -8.55
C LEU A 161 -6.40 -14.10 -8.60
N ILE A 162 -5.36 -14.94 -8.59
CA ILE A 162 -3.96 -14.46 -8.67
C ILE A 162 -3.68 -13.87 -10.04
N ILE A 163 -4.13 -14.51 -11.12
CA ILE A 163 -3.93 -14.01 -12.49
C ILE A 163 -4.68 -12.71 -12.71
N THR A 164 -5.96 -12.61 -12.34
CA THR A 164 -6.72 -11.36 -12.48
C THR A 164 -6.11 -10.24 -11.63
N GLY A 165 -5.66 -10.55 -10.41
CA GLY A 165 -4.93 -9.61 -9.56
C GLY A 165 -3.64 -9.11 -10.21
N SER A 166 -2.87 -10.02 -10.80
CA SER A 166 -1.62 -9.70 -11.50
C SER A 166 -1.87 -8.84 -12.73
N VAL A 167 -2.89 -9.16 -13.53
CA VAL A 167 -3.27 -8.38 -14.71
C VAL A 167 -3.68 -6.96 -14.32
N LEU A 168 -4.53 -6.80 -13.30
CA LEU A 168 -4.96 -5.48 -12.87
C LEU A 168 -3.83 -4.65 -12.27
N MET A 169 -2.94 -5.28 -11.49
CA MET A 169 -1.75 -4.60 -10.97
C MET A 169 -0.77 -4.21 -12.09
N LEU A 170 -0.62 -5.06 -13.13
CA LEU A 170 0.19 -4.75 -14.30
C LEU A 170 -0.40 -3.59 -15.11
N LEU A 171 -1.73 -3.55 -15.28
CA LEU A 171 -2.40 -2.41 -15.91
C LEU A 171 -2.13 -1.12 -15.12
N SER A 172 -2.23 -1.16 -13.79
CA SER A 172 -1.86 -0.02 -12.94
C SER A 172 -0.40 0.39 -13.14
N PHE A 173 0.52 -0.56 -13.19
CA PHE A 173 1.94 -0.29 -13.48
C PHE A 173 2.13 0.43 -14.81
N ILE A 174 1.52 -0.05 -15.89
CA ILE A 174 1.64 0.54 -17.22
C ILE A 174 1.06 1.97 -17.25
N LEU A 175 -0.09 2.20 -16.60
CA LEU A 175 -0.71 3.52 -16.54
C LEU A 175 0.16 4.53 -15.79
N TYR A 176 0.72 4.13 -14.64
CA TYR A 176 1.67 4.98 -13.92
C TYR A 176 2.95 5.22 -14.73
N ALA A 177 3.48 4.20 -15.40
CA ALA A 177 4.68 4.36 -16.23
C ALA A 177 4.47 5.39 -17.35
N LYS A 178 3.28 5.41 -17.97
CA LYS A 178 2.91 6.40 -19.00
C LYS A 178 2.80 7.81 -18.41
N GLU A 179 2.14 7.96 -17.27
CA GLU A 179 1.99 9.25 -16.58
C GLU A 179 3.36 9.81 -16.15
N LEU A 180 4.20 8.99 -15.54
CA LEU A 180 5.53 9.40 -15.11
C LEU A 180 6.41 9.85 -16.28
N ARG A 181 6.34 9.15 -17.42
CA ARG A 181 7.04 9.57 -18.65
C ARG A 181 6.56 10.92 -19.17
N TYR A 182 5.27 11.20 -19.07
CA TYR A 182 4.72 12.50 -19.45
C TYR A 182 5.26 13.60 -18.54
N MET A 183 5.25 13.37 -17.22
CA MET A 183 5.74 14.35 -16.23
C MET A 183 7.24 14.63 -16.34
N VAL A 184 8.06 13.63 -16.64
CA VAL A 184 9.50 13.84 -16.89
C VAL A 184 9.72 14.71 -18.12
N LYS A 185 8.97 14.50 -19.22
CA LYS A 185 9.05 15.36 -20.41
C LYS A 185 8.60 16.79 -20.13
N GLU A 186 7.57 16.96 -19.30
CA GLU A 186 7.09 18.28 -18.89
C GLU A 186 8.15 19.03 -18.07
N LYS A 187 8.79 18.34 -17.12
CA LYS A 187 9.95 18.88 -16.38
C LYS A 187 11.08 19.32 -17.32
N ASP A 188 11.46 18.48 -18.29
CA ASP A 188 12.54 18.82 -19.24
C ASP A 188 12.19 20.06 -20.07
N LYS A 189 10.91 20.24 -20.41
CA LYS A 189 10.43 21.43 -21.12
C LYS A 189 10.57 22.70 -20.27
N LEU A 190 10.14 22.65 -19.00
CA LEU A 190 10.25 23.79 -18.08
C LEU A 190 11.71 24.22 -17.86
N LEU A 191 12.63 23.25 -17.76
CA LEU A 191 14.06 23.52 -17.63
C LEU A 191 14.66 24.20 -18.87
N ASN A 192 14.16 23.88 -20.07
CA ASN A 192 14.63 24.50 -21.31
C ASN A 192 14.08 25.92 -21.49
N GLU A 193 12.85 26.19 -21.06
CA GLU A 193 12.27 27.55 -21.08
C GLU A 193 13.01 28.49 -20.13
N GLN A 194 13.41 28.01 -18.94
CA GLN A 194 14.21 28.80 -17.99
C GLN A 194 15.64 29.11 -18.44
N LYS A 195 16.21 28.29 -19.33
CA LYS A 195 17.57 28.51 -19.87
C LYS A 195 17.61 29.48 -21.05
N ASN A 196 16.48 29.70 -21.72
CA ASN A 196 16.39 30.46 -22.97
C ASN A 196 15.71 31.83 -22.81
N GLY A 197 15.26 32.21 -21.61
CA GLY A 197 14.71 33.54 -21.28
C GLY A 197 15.58 34.25 -20.26
#